data_AF-A0A7Y0HCF3-F1
#
_entry.id   AF-A0A7Y0HCF3-F1
#
_cell.length_a   1.000
_cell.length_b   1.000
_cell.length_c   1.000
_cell.angle_alpha   90.00
_cell.angle_beta   90.00
_cell.angle_gamma   90.00
#
_symmetry.space_group_name_H-M   'P 1'
#
loop_
_entity.id
_entity.type
_entity.pdbx_description
1 polymer ?
#
loop_
_entity_poly.entity_id
_entity_poly.type
_entity_poly.pdbx_seq_one_letter_code
_entity_poly.pdbx_strand_id
1 'polypeptide(L)'
;MYTITEICNQAEFNHHQLALEEIDKQWLNKKNAKALDFMVTDRNKVNIDDGEHRIFIASLDDVPLAYILFSRSYGEEAGWFHNLSRHLKSAPMGTMQAINDVAIERFQHQGEQYLHFGLTPMADLNITSEIQGYYSKTFCWLVHFLQKHGDKVYPSRGQRQYKMSWRPQQIIPDFIAFEGGFSLRALLAFLKITNSL
;
A
#
# COMPACT_ATOMS: atom_id res chain seq x y z
N MET A 1 21.44 1.28 18.29
CA MET A 1 20.19 1.85 18.82
C MET A 1 19.12 1.75 17.76
N TYR A 2 17.94 1.22 18.09
CA TYR A 2 16.81 1.14 17.16
C TYR A 2 15.92 2.36 17.34
N THR A 3 15.64 3.08 16.25
CA THR A 3 14.89 4.35 16.28
C THR A 3 13.87 4.39 15.15
N ILE A 4 12.80 5.17 15.38
CA ILE A 4 11.79 5.48 14.37
C ILE A 4 11.66 6.99 14.32
N THR A 5 11.83 7.58 13.14
CA THR A 5 11.76 9.03 12.95
C THR A 5 10.89 9.37 11.74
N GLU A 6 10.30 10.55 11.79
CA GLU A 6 9.58 11.15 10.67
C GLU A 6 10.51 12.08 9.92
N ILE A 7 10.57 11.95 8.59
CA ILE A 7 11.27 12.90 7.72
C ILE A 7 10.43 14.18 7.65
N CYS A 8 10.96 15.27 8.18
CA CYS A 8 10.17 16.48 8.45
C CYS A 8 10.24 17.53 7.33
N ASN A 9 11.17 17.42 6.38
CA ASN A 9 11.34 18.36 5.28
C ASN A 9 12.07 17.73 4.08
N GLN A 10 12.05 18.44 2.95
CA GLN A 10 12.67 17.96 1.71
C GLN A 10 14.20 17.79 1.81
N ALA A 11 14.90 18.61 2.61
CA ALA A 11 16.35 18.48 2.76
C ALA A 11 16.73 17.17 3.48
N GLU A 12 15.99 16.81 4.53
CA GLU A 12 16.13 15.52 5.23
C GLU A 12 15.76 14.35 4.31
N PHE A 13 14.69 14.49 3.50
CA PHE A 13 14.35 13.47 2.51
C PHE A 13 15.47 13.23 1.50
N ASN A 14 16.05 14.31 0.96
CA ASN A 14 17.17 14.22 0.03
C ASN A 14 18.40 13.56 0.69
N HIS A 15 18.63 13.81 1.98
CA HIS A 15 19.70 13.15 2.73
C HIS A 15 19.51 11.62 2.81
N HIS A 16 18.27 11.14 2.93
CA HIS A 16 17.95 9.72 3.01
C HIS A 16 17.72 9.04 1.65
N GLN A 17 17.70 9.79 0.55
CA GLN A 17 17.29 9.28 -0.77
C GLN A 17 18.01 7.99 -1.18
N LEU A 18 19.34 7.95 -1.09
CA LEU A 18 20.14 6.78 -1.46
C LEU A 18 19.82 5.55 -0.60
N ALA A 19 19.59 5.75 0.70
CA ALA A 19 19.24 4.66 1.60
C ALA A 19 17.86 4.09 1.27
N LEU A 20 16.88 4.96 0.98
CA LEU A 20 15.53 4.54 0.58
C LEU A 20 15.54 3.82 -0.78
N GLU A 21 16.35 4.27 -1.74
CA GLU A 21 16.55 3.60 -3.03
C GLU A 21 17.14 2.19 -2.88
N GLU A 22 18.09 2.00 -1.96
CA GLU A 22 18.64 0.68 -1.68
C GLU A 22 17.61 -0.25 -1.01
N ILE A 23 16.79 0.28 -0.09
CA ILE A 23 15.66 -0.46 0.49
C ILE A 23 14.69 -0.91 -0.62
N ASP A 24 14.34 -0.01 -1.54
CA ASP A 24 13.44 -0.29 -2.66
C ASP A 24 13.97 -1.42 -3.54
N LYS A 25 15.23 -1.30 -3.96
CA LYS A 25 15.91 -2.26 -4.81
C LYS A 25 15.96 -3.64 -4.15
N GLN A 26 16.37 -3.73 -2.89
CA GLN A 26 16.44 -5.02 -2.18
C GLN A 26 15.06 -5.63 -1.96
N TRP A 27 14.06 -4.81 -1.63
CA TRP A 27 12.70 -5.28 -1.42
C TRP A 27 12.07 -5.81 -2.71
N LEU A 28 12.21 -5.09 -3.84
CA LEU A 28 11.73 -5.50 -5.15
C LEU A 28 12.41 -6.78 -5.64
N ASN A 29 13.74 -6.86 -5.50
CA ASN A 29 14.51 -8.05 -5.85
C ASN A 29 14.05 -9.28 -5.05
N LYS A 30 13.84 -9.12 -3.74
CA LYS A 30 13.32 -10.20 -2.87
C LYS A 30 11.93 -10.66 -3.30
N LYS A 31 11.09 -9.75 -3.79
CA LYS A 31 9.74 -10.05 -4.27
C LYS A 31 9.71 -10.58 -5.70
N ASN A 32 10.84 -10.57 -6.41
CA ASN A 32 10.91 -10.81 -7.86
C ASN A 32 9.85 -9.97 -8.61
N ALA A 33 9.72 -8.70 -8.22
CA ALA A 33 8.64 -7.81 -8.66
C ALA A 33 9.19 -6.51 -9.24
N LYS A 34 8.38 -5.85 -10.07
CA LYS A 34 8.61 -4.48 -10.55
C LYS A 34 7.80 -3.49 -9.71
N ALA A 35 8.19 -2.23 -9.72
CA ALA A 35 7.35 -1.17 -9.18
C ALA A 35 6.10 -1.01 -10.07
N LEU A 36 4.93 -0.98 -9.44
CA LEU A 36 3.68 -0.69 -10.15
C LEU A 36 3.64 0.79 -10.51
N ASP A 37 3.10 1.09 -11.69
CA ASP A 37 2.80 2.45 -12.10
C ASP A 37 1.32 2.76 -11.87
N PHE A 38 1.01 4.04 -11.62
CA PHE A 38 -0.35 4.59 -11.43
C PHE A 38 -1.11 4.11 -10.16
N MET A 39 -0.84 2.89 -9.68
CA MET A 39 -1.53 2.26 -8.55
C MET A 39 -0.90 2.60 -7.19
N VAL A 40 0.34 3.08 -7.18
CA VAL A 40 1.09 3.45 -5.98
C VAL A 40 1.81 4.76 -6.21
N THR A 41 2.11 5.48 -5.13
CA THR A 41 2.90 6.70 -5.24
C THR A 41 4.31 6.40 -5.72
N ASP A 42 4.76 7.16 -6.71
CA ASP A 42 6.16 7.20 -7.12
C ASP A 42 6.94 8.03 -6.08
N ARG A 43 7.67 7.35 -5.20
CA ARG A 43 8.46 7.99 -4.14
C ARG A 43 9.46 9.02 -4.69
N ASN A 44 9.95 8.86 -5.91
CA ASN A 44 10.92 9.79 -6.49
C ASN A 44 10.29 11.11 -6.96
N LYS A 45 8.95 11.18 -7.01
CA LYS A 45 8.18 12.39 -7.34
C LYS A 45 7.58 13.06 -6.10
N VAL A 46 7.86 12.54 -4.92
CA VAL A 46 7.34 13.07 -3.66
C VAL A 46 8.11 14.33 -3.29
N ASN A 47 7.35 15.36 -2.92
CA ASN A 47 7.85 16.53 -2.21
C ASN A 47 7.33 16.45 -0.78
N ILE A 48 8.19 16.57 0.23
CA ILE A 48 7.78 16.53 1.64
C ILE A 48 7.20 17.88 2.08
N ASP A 49 7.68 18.98 1.49
CA ASP A 49 7.33 20.33 1.93
C ASP A 49 5.91 20.75 1.50
N ASP A 50 5.27 20.01 0.59
CA ASP A 50 3.88 20.27 0.18
C ASP A 50 2.84 19.75 1.19
N GLY A 51 3.24 18.91 2.14
CA GLY A 51 2.36 18.32 3.14
C GLY A 51 1.43 17.21 2.60
N GLU A 52 1.56 16.81 1.34
CA GLU A 52 0.77 15.73 0.72
C GLU A 52 1.31 14.35 1.09
N HIS A 53 2.56 14.27 1.54
CA HIS A 53 3.26 13.03 1.83
C HIS A 53 4.01 13.09 3.15
N ARG A 54 4.03 11.95 3.84
CA ARG A 54 4.81 11.78 5.08
C ARG A 54 5.55 10.48 5.02
N ILE A 55 6.80 10.49 5.46
CA ILE A 55 7.66 9.31 5.45
C ILE A 55 8.21 9.09 6.84
N PHE A 56 8.00 7.89 7.34
CA PHE A 56 8.58 7.43 8.60
C PHE A 56 9.60 6.35 8.29
N ILE A 57 10.78 6.48 8.89
CA ILE A 57 11.90 5.55 8.73
C ILE A 57 12.17 4.82 10.04
N ALA A 58 12.52 3.54 9.95
CA ALA A 58 13.11 2.80 11.05
C ALA A 58 14.60 2.55 10.78
N SER A 59 15.42 2.85 11.77
CA SER A 59 16.88 2.78 11.68
C SER A 59 17.46 1.92 12.80
N LEU A 60 18.57 1.25 12.52
CA LEU A 60 19.42 0.61 13.53
C LEU A 60 20.81 1.20 13.42
N ASP A 61 21.30 1.78 14.51
CA ASP A 61 22.60 2.47 14.55
C ASP A 61 22.69 3.53 13.44
N ASP A 62 21.64 4.35 13.32
CA ASP A 62 21.45 5.41 12.31
C ASP A 62 21.43 4.95 10.85
N VAL A 63 21.41 3.64 10.59
CA VAL A 63 21.25 3.08 9.24
C VAL A 63 19.78 2.76 8.98
N PRO A 64 19.12 3.42 7.99
CA PRO A 64 17.73 3.10 7.64
C PRO A 64 17.58 1.67 7.12
N LEU A 65 16.56 0.97 7.61
CA LEU A 65 16.28 -0.43 7.28
C LEU A 65 14.87 -0.62 6.69
N ALA A 66 13.97 0.30 6.97
CA ALA A 66 12.58 0.23 6.55
C ALA A 66 11.97 1.64 6.52
N TYR A 67 10.91 1.78 5.74
CA TYR A 67 10.11 2.99 5.74
C TYR A 67 8.64 2.69 5.43
N ILE A 68 7.77 3.60 5.87
CA ILE A 68 6.38 3.70 5.42
C ILE A 68 6.17 5.10 4.86
N LEU A 69 5.56 5.16 3.67
CA LEU A 69 5.11 6.39 3.05
C LEU A 69 3.60 6.47 3.14
N PHE A 70 3.12 7.58 3.69
CA PHE A 70 1.72 7.94 3.75
C PHE A 70 1.44 9.06 2.75
N SER A 71 0.30 9.00 2.08
CA SER A 71 -0.22 10.06 1.21
C SER A 71 -1.48 10.65 1.82
N ARG A 72 -1.75 11.93 1.56
CA ARG A 72 -2.99 12.56 2.00
C ARG A 72 -4.20 11.87 1.35
N SER A 73 -5.22 11.61 2.16
CA SER A 73 -6.53 11.14 1.72
C SER A 73 -7.55 12.26 1.90
N TYR A 74 -8.43 12.41 0.91
CA TYR A 74 -9.41 13.49 0.84
C TYR A 74 -10.84 12.93 0.79
N GLY A 75 -11.82 13.78 1.06
CA GLY A 75 -13.24 13.42 1.06
C GLY A 75 -13.82 13.36 2.48
N GLU A 76 -14.94 12.64 2.64
CA GLU A 76 -15.65 12.54 3.93
C GLU A 76 -14.81 11.83 5.00
N GLU A 77 -13.97 10.88 4.58
CA GLU A 77 -13.04 10.14 5.44
C GLU A 77 -11.60 10.66 5.26
N ALA A 78 -11.43 11.99 5.26
CA ALA A 78 -10.12 12.62 5.07
C ALA A 78 -9.12 12.24 6.17
N GLY A 79 -7.86 12.06 5.79
CA GLY A 79 -6.80 11.64 6.70
C GLY A 79 -5.55 11.19 5.95
N TRP A 80 -4.97 10.05 6.34
CA TRP A 80 -3.74 9.52 5.73
C TRP A 80 -3.98 8.15 5.09
N PHE A 81 -3.30 7.89 3.98
CA PHE A 81 -3.33 6.62 3.24
C PHE A 81 -1.96 5.95 3.31
N HIS A 82 -1.92 4.74 3.87
CA HIS A 82 -0.72 3.91 3.97
C HIS A 82 -0.35 3.37 2.57
N ASN A 83 0.51 4.09 1.86
CA ASN A 83 0.73 3.93 0.43
C ASN A 83 1.85 2.92 0.12
N LEU A 84 3.07 3.19 0.59
CA LEU A 84 4.21 2.28 0.44
C LEU A 84 4.70 1.81 1.80
N SER A 85 5.11 0.54 1.85
CA SER A 85 5.69 -0.06 3.05
C SER A 85 6.77 -1.04 2.62
N ARG A 86 8.03 -0.72 2.92
CA ARG A 86 9.18 -1.48 2.44
C ARG A 86 10.23 -1.62 3.54
N HIS A 87 10.92 -2.75 3.53
CA HIS A 87 11.92 -3.07 4.53
C HIS A 87 12.96 -4.05 4.00
N LEU A 88 14.17 -3.96 4.54
CA LEU A 88 15.24 -4.92 4.32
C LEU A 88 14.92 -6.27 4.97
N LYS A 89 15.58 -7.33 4.50
CA LYS A 89 15.49 -8.65 5.13
C LYS A 89 16.04 -8.65 6.57
N SER A 90 17.01 -7.78 6.85
CA SER A 90 17.61 -7.58 8.17
C SER A 90 16.71 -6.82 9.15
N ALA A 91 15.65 -6.16 8.68
CA ALA A 91 14.73 -5.45 9.56
C ALA A 91 14.09 -6.42 10.56
N PRO A 92 14.13 -6.13 11.88
CA PRO A 92 13.51 -6.97 12.89
C PRO A 92 12.02 -7.21 12.62
N MET A 93 11.52 -8.39 13.02
CA MET A 93 10.10 -8.67 13.02
C MET A 93 9.37 -7.63 13.89
N GLY A 94 8.26 -7.09 13.38
CA GLY A 94 7.55 -6.00 14.04
C GLY A 94 7.94 -4.59 13.56
N THR A 95 8.97 -4.43 12.72
CA THR A 95 9.41 -3.11 12.25
C THR A 95 8.29 -2.29 11.60
N MET A 96 7.49 -2.91 10.71
CA MET A 96 6.39 -2.19 10.05
C MET A 96 5.27 -1.83 11.03
N GLN A 97 5.06 -2.66 12.05
CA GLN A 97 4.12 -2.39 13.12
C GLN A 97 4.58 -1.22 13.98
N ALA A 98 5.86 -1.21 14.37
CA ALA A 98 6.43 -0.14 15.16
C ALA A 98 6.39 1.20 14.42
N ILE A 99 6.67 1.23 13.10
CA ILE A 99 6.53 2.46 12.31
C ILE A 99 5.07 2.95 12.31
N ASN A 100 4.11 2.05 12.10
CA ASN A 100 2.70 2.42 12.11
C ASN A 100 2.22 2.89 13.49
N ASP A 101 2.69 2.29 14.58
CA ASP A 101 2.36 2.70 15.94
C ASP A 101 2.77 4.15 16.20
N VAL A 102 4.02 4.50 15.85
CA VAL A 102 4.54 5.88 15.95
C VAL A 102 3.78 6.84 15.03
N ALA A 103 3.48 6.42 13.80
CA ALA A 103 2.71 7.24 12.86
C ALA A 103 1.28 7.49 13.35
N ILE A 104 0.60 6.46 13.88
CA ILE A 104 -0.76 6.57 14.43
C ILE A 104 -0.77 7.51 15.64
N GLU A 105 0.16 7.36 16.58
CA GLU A 105 0.27 8.26 17.74
C GLU A 105 0.45 9.71 17.27
N ARG A 106 1.34 9.95 16.29
CA ARG A 106 1.55 11.27 15.70
C ARG A 106 0.28 11.83 15.05
N PHE A 107 -0.42 11.02 14.25
CA PHE A 107 -1.64 11.42 13.56
C PHE A 107 -2.76 11.76 14.56
N GLN A 108 -2.90 10.96 15.62
CA GLN A 108 -3.86 11.20 16.69
C GLN A 108 -3.57 12.51 17.42
N HIS A 109 -2.31 12.79 17.75
CA HIS A 109 -1.92 14.07 18.37
C HIS A 109 -2.22 15.28 17.49
N GLN A 110 -2.24 15.10 16.17
CA GLN A 110 -2.57 16.15 15.20
C GLN A 110 -4.08 16.24 14.90
N GLY A 111 -4.89 15.37 15.52
CA GLY A 111 -6.35 15.36 15.35
C GLY A 111 -6.83 14.70 14.06
N GLU A 112 -5.99 13.93 13.38
CA GLU A 112 -6.38 13.17 12.19
C GLU A 112 -7.35 12.05 12.57
N GLN A 113 -8.41 11.88 11.79
CA GLN A 113 -9.49 10.95 12.13
C GLN A 113 -9.36 9.59 11.43
N TYR A 114 -8.79 9.58 10.22
CA TYR A 114 -8.75 8.39 9.39
C TYR A 114 -7.32 8.00 8.99
N LEU A 115 -7.03 6.69 9.11
CA LEU A 115 -5.88 6.05 8.50
C LEU A 115 -6.35 4.90 7.63
N HIS A 116 -6.15 5.05 6.33
CA HIS A 116 -6.53 4.08 5.31
C HIS A 116 -5.39 3.09 5.06
N PHE A 117 -5.61 1.80 5.34
CA PHE A 117 -4.63 0.74 5.06
C PHE A 117 -4.66 0.24 3.61
N GLY A 118 -5.46 0.87 2.77
CA GLY A 118 -5.60 0.59 1.35
C GLY A 118 -6.26 -0.74 1.00
N LEU A 119 -6.37 -0.97 -0.30
CA LEU A 119 -7.08 -2.11 -0.88
C LEU A 119 -6.35 -3.44 -0.64
N THR A 120 -7.13 -4.50 -0.39
CA THR A 120 -6.64 -5.89 -0.41
C THR A 120 -7.45 -6.69 -1.42
N PRO A 121 -7.03 -6.70 -2.70
CA PRO A 121 -7.79 -7.34 -3.77
C PRO A 121 -8.03 -8.82 -3.47
N MET A 122 -9.23 -9.30 -3.81
CA MET A 122 -9.60 -10.72 -3.80
C MET A 122 -9.54 -11.39 -2.42
N ALA A 123 -9.32 -10.63 -1.34
CA ALA A 123 -9.21 -11.21 -0.01
C ALA A 123 -10.59 -11.66 0.50
N ASP A 124 -11.61 -10.82 0.27
CA ASP A 124 -13.02 -11.06 0.62
C ASP A 124 -13.90 -10.85 -0.61
N LEU A 125 -14.11 -11.91 -1.39
CA LEU A 125 -15.15 -11.94 -2.42
C LEU A 125 -16.44 -12.43 -1.77
N ASN A 126 -17.22 -11.50 -1.21
CA ASN A 126 -18.56 -11.84 -0.73
C ASN A 126 -19.59 -11.50 -1.81
N ILE A 127 -20.45 -12.45 -2.12
CA ILE A 127 -21.53 -12.30 -3.11
C ILE A 127 -22.51 -11.18 -2.71
N THR A 128 -22.59 -10.85 -1.42
CA THR A 128 -23.43 -9.77 -0.91
C THR A 128 -22.93 -8.37 -1.26
N SER A 129 -21.69 -8.24 -1.73
CA SER A 129 -21.12 -6.97 -2.19
C SER A 129 -21.34 -6.75 -3.68
N GLU A 130 -22.03 -7.65 -4.39
CA GLU A 130 -22.34 -7.48 -5.81
C GLU A 130 -23.44 -6.43 -6.02
N ILE A 131 -23.23 -5.53 -6.97
CA ILE A 131 -24.28 -4.61 -7.42
C ILE A 131 -25.28 -5.42 -8.24
N GLN A 132 -26.49 -5.59 -7.71
CA GLN A 132 -27.53 -6.41 -8.34
C GLN A 132 -27.76 -6.00 -9.79
N GLY A 133 -27.65 -6.96 -10.72
CA GLY A 133 -27.84 -6.74 -12.16
C GLY A 133 -26.61 -6.24 -12.93
N TYR A 134 -25.52 -5.88 -12.24
CA TYR A 134 -24.31 -5.32 -12.85
C TYR A 134 -23.08 -6.18 -12.55
N TYR A 135 -23.08 -7.44 -13.00
CA TYR A 135 -21.93 -8.34 -12.84
C TYR A 135 -21.62 -9.13 -14.11
N SER A 136 -20.33 -9.30 -14.37
CA SER A 136 -19.84 -10.18 -15.44
C SER A 136 -19.54 -11.56 -14.87
N LYS A 137 -20.23 -12.60 -15.34
CA LYS A 137 -19.99 -14.00 -14.94
C LYS A 137 -18.56 -14.44 -15.22
N THR A 138 -18.00 -14.02 -16.34
CA THR A 138 -16.63 -14.37 -16.74
C THR A 138 -15.59 -13.69 -15.87
N PHE A 139 -15.81 -12.41 -15.54
CA PHE A 139 -14.94 -11.71 -14.59
C PHE A 139 -15.05 -12.31 -13.19
N CYS A 140 -16.26 -12.56 -12.71
CA CYS A 140 -16.49 -13.21 -11.41
C CYS A 140 -15.77 -14.56 -11.33
N TRP A 141 -15.88 -15.41 -12.35
CA TRP A 141 -15.14 -16.67 -12.42
C TRP A 141 -13.62 -16.46 -12.35
N LEU A 142 -13.08 -15.49 -13.12
CA LEU A 142 -11.65 -15.18 -13.13
C LEU A 142 -11.15 -14.71 -11.76
N VAL A 143 -11.88 -13.80 -11.10
CA VAL A 143 -11.50 -13.26 -9.79
C VAL A 143 -11.54 -14.35 -8.72
N HIS A 144 -12.55 -15.24 -8.73
CA HIS A 144 -12.59 -16.40 -7.83
C HIS A 144 -11.45 -17.39 -8.09
N PHE A 145 -11.11 -17.63 -9.36
CA PHE A 145 -9.96 -18.44 -9.72
C PHE A 145 -8.66 -17.85 -9.15
N LEU A 146 -8.45 -16.53 -9.30
CA LEU A 146 -7.30 -15.82 -8.76
C LEU A 146 -7.31 -15.76 -7.23
N GLN A 147 -8.46 -15.65 -6.57
CA GLN A 147 -8.53 -15.75 -5.11
C GLN A 147 -8.04 -17.13 -4.63
N LYS A 148 -8.40 -18.20 -5.33
CA LYS A 148 -8.06 -19.58 -4.93
C LYS A 148 -6.61 -19.95 -5.25
N HIS A 149 -6.06 -19.45 -6.37
CA HIS A 149 -4.78 -19.90 -6.91
C HIS A 149 -3.72 -18.80 -7.06
N GLY A 150 -4.12 -17.54 -6.90
CA GLY A 150 -3.30 -16.35 -7.15
C GLY A 150 -2.45 -15.88 -5.97
N ASP A 151 -2.40 -16.60 -4.84
CA ASP A 151 -1.55 -16.24 -3.68
C ASP A 151 -0.06 -16.07 -4.08
N LYS A 152 0.40 -16.74 -5.14
CA LYS A 152 1.75 -16.58 -5.70
C LYS A 152 1.93 -15.27 -6.49
N VAL A 153 0.86 -14.72 -7.04
CA VAL A 153 0.85 -13.48 -7.84
C VAL A 153 0.57 -12.28 -6.94
N TYR A 154 -0.39 -12.41 -6.02
CA TYR A 154 -0.73 -11.39 -5.04
C TYR A 154 -1.11 -12.07 -3.70
N PRO A 155 -0.32 -11.92 -2.62
CA PRO A 155 -0.55 -12.60 -1.35
C PRO A 155 -1.66 -11.91 -0.53
N SER A 156 -2.89 -11.92 -1.03
CA SER A 156 -4.04 -11.21 -0.47
C SER A 156 -4.35 -11.61 0.97
N ARG A 157 -4.24 -12.91 1.30
CA ARG A 157 -4.53 -13.44 2.64
C ARG A 157 -3.61 -12.87 3.73
N GLY A 158 -2.31 -12.85 3.48
CA GLY A 158 -1.33 -12.33 4.42
C GLY A 158 -1.50 -10.82 4.63
N GLN A 159 -1.74 -10.09 3.54
CA GLN A 159 -2.02 -8.65 3.61
C GLN A 159 -3.31 -8.36 4.38
N ARG A 160 -4.36 -9.16 4.15
CA ARG A 160 -5.62 -9.06 4.89
C ARG A 160 -5.40 -9.30 6.37
N GLN A 161 -4.70 -10.37 6.75
CA GLN A 161 -4.41 -10.68 8.15
C GLN A 161 -3.66 -9.55 8.84
N TYR A 162 -2.65 -8.98 8.16
CA TYR A 162 -1.92 -7.83 8.66
C TYR A 162 -2.84 -6.64 8.93
N LYS A 163 -3.68 -6.24 7.96
CA LYS A 163 -4.61 -5.12 8.13
C LYS A 163 -5.64 -5.37 9.23
N MET A 164 -6.16 -6.60 9.33
CA MET A 164 -7.10 -6.97 10.38
C MET A 164 -6.49 -6.94 11.79
N SER A 165 -5.17 -7.11 11.94
CA SER A 165 -4.52 -6.99 13.26
C SER A 165 -4.62 -5.57 13.85
N TRP A 166 -4.82 -4.57 12.99
CA TRP A 166 -5.08 -3.19 13.38
C TRP A 166 -6.54 -2.92 13.76
N ARG A 167 -7.41 -3.94 13.70
CA ARG A 167 -8.84 -3.85 14.05
C ARG A 167 -9.53 -2.68 13.34
N PRO A 168 -9.59 -2.69 11.99
CA PRO A 168 -10.18 -1.60 11.23
C PRO A 168 -11.64 -1.39 11.64
N GLN A 169 -12.02 -0.13 11.83
CA GLN A 169 -13.37 0.28 12.20
C GLN A 169 -14.31 0.21 11.00
N GLN A 170 -13.76 0.37 9.79
CA GLN A 170 -14.48 0.33 8.53
C GLN A 170 -13.76 -0.60 7.55
N ILE A 171 -14.53 -1.41 6.83
CA ILE A 171 -14.06 -2.26 5.73
C ILE A 171 -15.02 -2.02 4.58
N ILE A 172 -14.56 -1.29 3.57
CA ILE A 172 -15.38 -0.84 2.44
C ILE A 172 -15.01 -1.68 1.21
N PRO A 173 -15.99 -2.18 0.43
CA PRO A 173 -15.72 -2.88 -0.81
C PRO A 173 -15.30 -1.89 -1.91
N ASP A 174 -14.26 -2.27 -2.67
CA ASP A 174 -13.87 -1.58 -3.90
C ASP A 174 -14.41 -2.31 -5.14
N PHE A 175 -14.71 -1.54 -6.18
CA PHE A 175 -15.33 -2.04 -7.41
C PHE A 175 -14.43 -1.80 -8.63
N ILE A 176 -14.45 -2.75 -9.57
CA ILE A 176 -13.85 -2.58 -10.89
C ILE A 176 -14.98 -2.47 -11.91
N ALA A 177 -15.08 -1.31 -12.56
CA ALA A 177 -16.06 -1.05 -13.59
C ALA A 177 -15.45 -1.22 -14.99
N PHE A 178 -16.25 -1.75 -15.91
CA PHE A 178 -15.87 -1.88 -17.32
C PHE A 178 -16.92 -1.18 -18.18
N GLU A 179 -16.48 -0.22 -19.00
CA GLU A 179 -17.33 0.38 -20.02
C GLU A 179 -17.69 -0.69 -21.07
N GLY A 180 -19.00 -0.91 -21.30
CA GLY A 180 -19.48 -1.92 -22.24
C GLY A 180 -19.31 -3.38 -21.78
N GLY A 181 -18.93 -3.61 -20.53
CA GLY A 181 -18.77 -4.95 -19.94
C GLY A 181 -17.34 -5.51 -19.99
N PHE A 182 -17.14 -6.67 -19.37
CA PHE A 182 -15.80 -7.24 -19.20
C PHE A 182 -15.15 -7.63 -20.54
N SER A 183 -13.93 -7.16 -20.75
CA SER A 183 -13.10 -7.49 -21.91
C SER A 183 -11.70 -7.89 -21.47
N LEU A 184 -11.22 -9.05 -21.94
CA LEU A 184 -9.84 -9.48 -21.72
C LEU A 184 -8.83 -8.49 -22.29
N ARG A 185 -9.18 -7.77 -23.38
CA ARG A 185 -8.32 -6.73 -23.94
C ARG A 185 -8.19 -5.54 -23.00
N ALA A 186 -9.30 -5.12 -22.37
CA ALA A 186 -9.30 -4.05 -21.38
C ALA A 186 -8.48 -4.43 -20.15
N LEU A 187 -8.63 -5.67 -19.66
CA LEU A 187 -7.81 -6.20 -18.57
C LEU A 187 -6.32 -6.22 -18.91
N LEU A 188 -5.95 -6.70 -20.11
CA LEU A 188 -4.55 -6.70 -20.54
C LEU A 188 -3.99 -5.29 -20.73
N ALA A 189 -4.79 -4.35 -21.24
CA ALA A 189 -4.39 -2.95 -21.35
C ALA A 189 -4.14 -2.33 -19.96
N PHE A 190 -5.05 -2.58 -19.01
CA PHE A 190 -4.90 -2.16 -17.61
C PHE A 190 -3.60 -2.70 -17.01
N LEU A 191 -3.36 -4.01 -17.09
CA LEU A 191 -2.14 -4.63 -16.54
C LEU A 191 -0.84 -4.10 -17.17
N LYS A 192 -0.88 -3.69 -18.45
CA LYS A 192 0.25 -3.04 -19.11
C LYS A 192 0.47 -1.62 -18.60
N ILE A 193 -0.59 -0.82 -18.47
CA ILE A 193 -0.52 0.57 -18.00
C ILE A 193 -0.02 0.62 -16.55
N THR A 194 -0.40 -0.34 -15.72
CA THR A 194 0.02 -0.41 -14.31
C THR A 194 1.37 -1.10 -14.09
N ASN A 195 2.13 -1.38 -15.16
CA ASN A 195 3.40 -2.11 -15.12
C ASN A 195 3.32 -3.45 -14.33
N SER A 196 2.21 -4.17 -14.51
CA SER A 196 1.93 -5.44 -13.82
C SER A 196 2.31 -6.68 -14.63
N LEU A 197 2.84 -6.51 -15.85
CA LEU A 197 3.33 -7.57 -16.76
C LEU A 197 4.85 -7.47 -17.02
#